data_AF-A0A218NLR5-F1
#
_entry.id   AF-A0A218NLR5-F1
#
_cell.length_a   1.000
_cell.length_b   1.000
_cell.length_c   1.000
_cell.angle_alpha   90.00
_cell.angle_beta   90.00
_cell.angle_gamma   90.00
#
_symmetry.space_group_name_H-M   'P 1'
#
loop_
_entity.id
_entity.type
_entity.pdbx_description
1 polymer ?
#
loop_
_entity_poly.entity_id
_entity_poly.type
_entity_poly.pdbx_seq_one_letter_code
_entity_poly.pdbx_strand_id
1 'polypeptide(L)' 'MDYICANCGRDVDYNENFIACSYCNSRIVIKKRPSIPREVSTD' A
#
# COMPACT_ATOMS: atom_id res chain seq x y z
N MET A 1 0.63 1.62 8.88
CA MET A 1 -0.19 1.05 7.79
C MET A 1 0.78 0.77 6.66
N ASP A 2 0.88 -0.48 6.23
CA ASP A 2 1.84 -0.82 5.19
C ASP A 2 1.27 -0.43 3.82
N TYR A 3 2.01 0.37 3.07
CA TYR A 3 1.72 0.68 1.67
C TYR A 3 2.75 0.01 0.78
N ILE A 4 2.33 -0.35 -0.43
CA ILE A 4 3.22 -0.85 -1.48
C ILE A 4 3.22 0.12 -2.65
N CYS A 5 4.35 0.24 -3.34
CA CYS A 5 4.44 1.01 -4.57
C CYS A 5 3.65 0.33 -5.68
N ALA A 6 2.75 1.05 -6.36
CA ALA A 6 1.98 0.50 -7.48
C ALA A 6 2.85 0.11 -8.68
N ASN A 7 4.02 0.74 -8.84
CA ASN A 7 4.91 0.52 -9.97
C ASN A 7 5.93 -0.61 -9.74
N CYS A 8 6.60 -0.62 -8.57
CA CYS A 8 7.68 -1.60 -8.30
C CYS A 8 7.32 -2.66 -7.25
N GLY A 9 6.14 -2.58 -6.63
CA GLY A 9 5.64 -3.56 -5.64
C GLY A 9 6.34 -3.55 -4.29
N ARG A 10 7.38 -2.73 -4.10
CA ARG A 10 8.13 -2.64 -2.83
C ARG A 10 7.34 -1.91 -1.76
N ASP A 11 7.68 -2.21 -0.51
CA ASP A 11 7.15 -1.51 0.65
C ASP A 11 7.55 -0.04 0.62
N VAL A 12 6.58 0.82 0.96
CA VAL A 12 6.75 2.26 1.07
C VAL A 12 6.42 2.66 2.48
N ASP A 13 7.37 3.34 3.12
CA ASP A 13 7.13 4.01 4.39
C ASP A 13 6.26 5.24 4.12
N TYR A 14 5.00 5.17 4.52
CA TYR A 14 4.01 6.19 4.21
C TYR A 14 4.10 7.36 5.19
N ASN A 15 4.31 8.55 4.65
CA ASN A 15 4.21 9.81 5.37
C ASN A 15 3.09 10.66 4.74
N GLU A 16 2.18 11.16 5.56
CA GLU A 16 1.05 12.00 5.12
C GLU A 16 1.49 13.25 4.35
N ASN A 17 2.70 13.75 4.62
CA ASN A 17 3.27 14.94 3.99
C ASN A 17 4.06 14.62 2.71
N PHE A 18 4.45 13.37 2.50
CA PHE A 18 5.31 12.98 1.38
C PHE A 18 5.05 11.53 0.95
N ILE A 19 4.48 11.36 -0.23
CA ILE A 19 4.12 10.05 -0.79
C ILE A 19 4.93 9.84 -2.07
N ALA A 20 6.11 9.25 -1.92
CA ALA A 20 6.91 8.76 -3.05
C ALA A 20 7.68 7.49 -2.66
N CYS A 21 7.75 6.53 -3.58
CA CYS A 21 8.54 5.34 -3.41
C CYS A 21 10.04 5.69 -3.49
N SER A 22 10.80 5.36 -2.44
CA SER A 22 12.25 5.61 -2.38
C SER A 22 13.10 4.87 -3.43
N TYR A 23 12.51 3.89 -4.13
CA TYR A 23 13.23 3.05 -5.10
C TYR A 23 13.02 3.48 -6.55
N CYS A 24 11.77 3.75 -6.96
CA CYS A 24 11.44 4.09 -8.35
C CYS A 24 10.83 5.50 -8.49
N ASN A 25 10.75 6.26 -7.39
CA ASN A 25 10.22 7.61 -7.32
C ASN A 25 8.76 7.77 -7.79
N SER A 26 8.02 6.66 -7.94
CA SER A 26 6.60 6.69 -8.23
C SER A 26 5.82 7.22 -7.02
N ARG A 27 4.82 8.06 -7.28
CA ARG A 27 3.97 8.70 -6.26
C ARG A 27 2.65 7.97 -6.02
N ILE A 28 2.42 6.86 -6.73
CA ILE A 28 1.21 6.04 -6.59
C ILE A 28 1.53 4.85 -5.68
N VAL A 29 0.82 4.79 -4.55
CA VAL A 29 0.94 3.71 -3.56
C VAL A 29 -0.41 3.06 -3.30
N ILE A 30 -0.39 1.79 -2.92
CA ILE A 30 -1.57 0.96 -2.65
C ILE A 30 -1.49 0.50 -1.20
N LYS A 31 -2.59 0.64 -0.46
CA LYS A 31 -2.67 0.14 0.92
C LYS A 31 -2.67 -1.39 0.92
N LYS A 32 -1.80 -2.01 1.74
CA LYS A 32 -1.80 -3.48 1.88
C LYS A 32 -3.13 -3.97 2.43
N ARG A 33 -3.53 -5.15 1.97
CA ARG A 33 -4.67 -5.88 2.52
C ARG A 33 -4.38 -6.19 4.00
N PRO A 34 -5.32 -5.97 4.92
CA PRO A 34 -5.17 -6.45 6.28
C PRO A 34 -5.02 -7.97 6.29
N SER A 35 -4.17 -8.49 7.17
CA SER A 35 -3.98 -9.95 7.36
C SER A 35 -5.21 -10.63 7.93
N ILE A 36 -6.09 -9.87 8.57
CA ILE A 36 -7.32 -10.34 9.19
C ILE A 36 -8.32 -10.67 8.06
N PRO A 37 -8.75 -11.94 7.92
CA PRO A 37 -9.81 -12.32 7.00
C PRO A 37 -11.09 -11.58 7.34
N ARG A 38 -11.81 -11.14 6.30
CA ARG A 38 -13.11 -10.51 6.45
C ARG A 38 -14.16 -11.57 6.14
N GLU A 39 -15.07 -11.82 7.07
CA GLU A 39 -16.24 -12.66 6.82
C GLU A 39 -17.19 -11.91 5.87
N VAL A 40 -17.71 -12.61 4.86
CA VAL A 40 -18.59 -12.04 3.84
C VAL A 40 -19.82 -12.95 3.75
N SER A 41 -21.01 -12.41 4.02
CA SER A 41 -22.28 -13.11 3.80
C SER A 41 -22.54 -13.20 2.30
N THR A 42 -22.82 -14.39 1.80
CA THR A 42 -23.34 -14.64 0.46
C THR A 42 -24.78 -15.09 0.59
N ASP A 43 -25.70 -14.15 0.81
CA ASP A 43 -27.14 -14.36 0.62
C ASP A 43 -27.50 -14.44 -0.86
#